data_AF-A0A6N6N0Z4-F1
#
_entry.id   AF-A0A6N6N0Z4-F1
#
_cell.length_a   1.000
_cell.length_b   1.000
_cell.length_c   1.000
_cell.angle_alpha   90.00
_cell.angle_beta   90.00
_cell.angle_gamma   90.00
#
_symmetry.space_group_name_H-M   'P 1'
#
loop_
_entity.id
_entity.type
_entity.pdbx_description
1 polymer ?
#
loop_
_entity_poly.entity_id
_entity_poly.type
_entity_poly.pdbx_seq_one_letter_code
_entity_poly.pdbx_strand_id
1 'polypeptide(L)'
;MPQVAARISQDHEKWLKEFFKTKSAGAEFILPWAVDVFFKSIRNVSSEFSVAELKTLLESHRDVKLLPNQSKQAYLMLRVEEACDEKNVHIQHGASKSNLEVKLRRLSDLQATALMIWATAYWTSKSWNDVSVDDYVKLSCA
;
A
#
# COMPACT_ATOMS: atom_id res chain seq x y z
N MET A 1 17.63 -19.33 2.23
CA MET A 1 17.02 -17.98 2.23
C MET A 1 16.31 -17.78 0.89
N PRO A 2 15.04 -17.36 0.84
CA PRO A 2 14.43 -17.00 -0.43
C PRO A 2 15.18 -15.78 -0.98
N GLN A 3 15.88 -15.93 -2.10
CA GLN A 3 16.55 -14.80 -2.74
C GLN A 3 15.49 -13.80 -3.23
N VAL A 4 15.66 -12.52 -2.92
CA VAL A 4 14.82 -11.41 -3.44
C VAL A 4 14.71 -11.47 -4.97
N ALA A 5 15.74 -12.00 -5.62
CA ALA A 5 15.80 -12.27 -7.06
C ALA A 5 14.66 -13.14 -7.61
N ALA A 6 14.02 -13.98 -6.78
CA ALA A 6 12.95 -14.88 -7.20
C ALA A 6 11.59 -14.17 -7.46
N ARG A 7 11.47 -12.87 -7.17
CA ARG A 7 10.20 -12.12 -7.28
C ARG A 7 10.19 -11.03 -8.36
N ILE A 8 11.30 -10.85 -9.06
CA ILE A 8 11.41 -9.88 -10.17
C ILE A 8 10.99 -10.60 -11.45
N SER A 9 10.03 -10.04 -12.20
CA SER A 9 9.61 -10.62 -13.49
C SER A 9 10.75 -10.63 -14.51
N GLN A 10 10.62 -11.44 -15.56
CA GLN A 10 11.62 -11.48 -16.64
C GLN A 10 11.81 -10.10 -17.29
N ASP A 11 10.73 -9.33 -17.44
CA ASP A 11 10.78 -7.98 -18.00
C ASP A 11 11.54 -7.00 -17.10
N HIS A 12 11.26 -7.01 -15.80
CA HIS A 12 12.00 -6.19 -14.84
C HIS A 12 13.48 -6.58 -14.79
N GLU A 13 13.80 -7.87 -14.88
CA GLU A 13 15.19 -8.32 -14.97
C GLU A 13 15.89 -7.84 -16.24
N LYS A 14 15.18 -7.86 -17.38
CA LYS A 14 15.69 -7.33 -18.64
C LYS A 14 16.00 -5.83 -18.53
N TRP A 15 15.09 -5.04 -17.99
CA TRP A 15 15.32 -3.60 -17.77
C TRP A 15 16.50 -3.35 -16.83
N LEU A 16 16.60 -4.08 -15.70
CA LEU A 16 17.74 -3.93 -14.79
C LEU A 16 19.08 -4.22 -15.49
N LYS A 17 19.14 -5.26 -16.33
CA LYS A 17 20.35 -5.59 -17.11
C LYS A 17 20.67 -4.53 -18.15
N GLU A 18 19.65 -3.98 -18.82
CA GLU A 18 19.81 -2.91 -19.82
C GLU A 18 20.36 -1.62 -19.22
N PHE A 19 19.89 -1.22 -18.03
CA PHE A 19 20.27 0.05 -17.40
C PHE A 19 21.46 -0.05 -16.43
N PHE A 20 21.67 -1.18 -15.76
CA PHE A 20 22.67 -1.35 -14.67
C PHE A 20 23.73 -2.43 -14.94
N LYS A 21 23.80 -2.97 -16.16
CA LYS A 21 24.68 -4.09 -16.60
C LYS A 21 24.41 -5.44 -15.94
N THR A 22 23.99 -5.47 -14.67
CA THR A 22 23.60 -6.69 -13.94
C THR A 22 22.34 -6.47 -13.12
N LYS A 23 21.59 -7.55 -12.89
CA LYS A 23 20.40 -7.57 -12.01
C LYS A 23 20.75 -7.13 -10.58
N SER A 24 21.88 -7.62 -10.05
CA SER A 24 22.30 -7.35 -8.68
C SER A 24 22.65 -5.88 -8.47
N ALA A 25 23.42 -5.28 -9.38
CA ALA A 25 23.80 -3.87 -9.27
C ALA A 25 22.58 -2.94 -9.31
N GLY A 26 21.61 -3.22 -10.20
CA GLY A 26 20.36 -2.44 -10.24
C GLY A 26 19.49 -2.65 -9.00
N ALA A 27 19.40 -3.88 -8.48
CA ALA A 27 18.65 -4.18 -7.26
C ALA A 27 19.27 -3.53 -6.02
N GLU A 28 20.60 -3.51 -5.91
CA GLU A 28 21.34 -2.85 -4.82
C GLU A 28 21.05 -1.36 -4.74
N PHE A 29 20.75 -0.70 -5.86
CA PHE A 29 20.43 0.72 -5.90
C PHE A 29 18.93 1.02 -5.78
N ILE A 30 18.11 0.32 -6.58
CA ILE A 30 16.67 0.60 -6.66
C ILE A 30 15.92 0.12 -5.42
N LEU A 31 16.31 -1.00 -4.80
CA LEU A 31 15.59 -1.52 -3.64
C LEU A 31 15.68 -0.59 -2.42
N PRO A 32 16.85 -0.10 -1.98
CA PRO A 32 16.92 0.88 -0.90
C PRO A 32 16.12 2.14 -1.22
N TRP A 33 16.25 2.68 -2.43
CA TRP A 33 15.49 3.85 -2.86
C TRP A 33 13.97 3.60 -2.81
N ALA A 34 13.50 2.45 -3.28
CA ALA A 34 12.08 2.11 -3.26
C ALA A 34 11.54 1.98 -1.84
N VAL A 35 12.34 1.42 -0.91
CA VAL A 35 11.99 1.35 0.51
C VAL A 35 11.89 2.75 1.13
N ASP A 36 12.88 3.61 0.87
CA ASP A 36 12.89 4.99 1.38
C ASP A 36 11.71 5.81 0.84
N VAL A 37 11.43 5.69 -0.46
CA VAL A 37 10.27 6.33 -1.11
C VAL A 37 8.97 5.82 -0.51
N PHE A 38 8.82 4.50 -0.33
CA PHE A 38 7.63 3.91 0.28
C PHE A 38 7.35 4.49 1.66
N PHE A 39 8.33 4.47 2.57
CA PHE A 39 8.13 4.97 3.93
C PHE A 39 7.91 6.49 3.98
N LYS A 40 8.61 7.26 3.12
CA LYS A 40 8.35 8.69 2.99
C LYS A 40 6.93 8.96 2.51
N SER A 41 6.47 8.23 1.49
CA SER A 41 5.11 8.37 0.97
C SER A 41 4.06 8.00 2.02
N ILE A 42 4.26 6.90 2.77
CA ILE A 42 3.33 6.49 3.82
C ILE A 42 3.23 7.51 4.96
N ARG A 43 4.35 8.03 5.47
CA ARG A 43 4.30 9.05 6.53
C ARG A 43 3.59 10.32 6.09
N ASN A 44 3.85 10.76 4.86
CA ASN A 44 3.21 11.95 4.33
C ASN A 44 1.70 11.74 4.16
N VAL A 45 1.31 10.65 3.49
CA VAL A 45 -0.10 10.41 3.19
C VAL A 45 -0.90 10.05 4.43
N SER A 46 -0.35 9.28 5.37
CA SER A 46 -1.09 8.87 6.58
C SER A 46 -1.51 10.07 7.43
N SER A 47 -0.70 11.14 7.45
CA SER A 47 -1.02 12.39 8.16
C SER A 47 -2.24 13.14 7.62
N GLU A 48 -2.64 12.89 6.37
CA GLU A 48 -3.84 13.50 5.75
C GLU A 48 -5.14 12.79 6.13
N PHE A 49 -5.06 11.57 6.69
CA PHE A 49 -6.21 10.76 7.07
C PHE A 49 -6.36 10.69 8.59
N SER A 50 -7.62 10.65 9.04
CA SER A 50 -7.95 10.35 10.42
C SER A 50 -7.73 8.86 10.71
N VAL A 51 -7.64 8.50 11.99
CA VAL A 51 -7.53 7.09 12.42
C VAL A 51 -8.69 6.25 11.87
N ALA A 52 -9.93 6.76 11.91
CA ALA A 52 -11.11 6.08 11.36
C ALA A 52 -10.97 5.79 9.86
N GLU A 53 -10.48 6.76 9.09
CA GLU A 53 -10.25 6.61 7.65
C GLU A 53 -9.13 5.60 7.37
N LEU A 54 -8.03 5.63 8.13
CA LEU A 54 -6.94 4.66 7.99
C LEU A 54 -7.38 3.23 8.31
N LYS A 55 -8.22 3.04 9.33
CA LYS A 55 -8.83 1.73 9.63
C LYS A 55 -9.73 1.26 8.48
N THR A 56 -10.52 2.16 7.91
CA THR A 56 -11.37 1.88 6.75
C THR A 56 -10.53 1.43 5.54
N LEU A 57 -9.40 2.12 5.30
CA LEU A 57 -8.45 1.76 4.24
C LEU A 57 -7.83 0.38 4.48
N LEU A 58 -7.44 0.06 5.72
CA LEU A 58 -6.96 -1.28 6.07
C LEU A 58 -8.02 -2.34 5.79
N GLU A 59 -9.22 -2.20 6.35
CA GLU A 59 -10.27 -3.22 6.24
C GLU A 59 -10.71 -3.45 4.78
N SER A 60 -10.68 -2.42 3.94
CA SER A 60 -10.95 -2.56 2.50
C SER A 60 -9.98 -3.49 1.75
N HIS A 61 -8.84 -3.85 2.35
CA HIS A 61 -7.81 -4.71 1.77
C HIS A 61 -7.70 -6.11 2.43
N ARG A 62 -8.65 -6.51 3.30
CA ARG A 62 -8.58 -7.74 4.11
C ARG A 62 -8.36 -9.05 3.36
N ASP A 63 -8.76 -9.11 2.09
CA ASP A 63 -8.59 -10.29 1.22
C ASP A 63 -8.06 -9.90 -0.16
N VAL A 64 -7.40 -8.74 -0.27
CA VAL A 64 -6.93 -8.22 -1.56
C VAL A 64 -5.53 -8.72 -1.86
N LYS A 65 -5.38 -9.40 -3.00
CA LYS A 65 -4.06 -9.73 -3.56
C LYS A 65 -3.61 -8.62 -4.51
N LEU A 66 -2.83 -7.66 -4.00
CA LEU A 66 -2.31 -6.57 -4.81
C LEU A 66 -1.27 -7.08 -5.81
N LEU A 67 -1.56 -6.92 -7.10
CA LEU A 67 -0.62 -7.17 -8.19
C LEU A 67 0.09 -5.86 -8.58
N PRO A 68 1.35 -5.89 -9.07
CA PRO A 68 2.08 -4.66 -9.43
C PRO A 68 1.34 -3.75 -10.42
N ASN A 69 0.60 -4.33 -11.36
CA ASN A 69 -0.21 -3.60 -12.35
C ASN A 69 -1.53 -3.02 -11.79
N GLN A 70 -1.90 -3.36 -10.56
CA GLN A 70 -3.10 -2.87 -9.86
C GLN A 70 -2.77 -1.74 -8.86
N SER A 71 -1.59 -1.13 -9.00
CA SER A 71 -1.07 -0.10 -8.09
C SER A 71 -1.36 1.31 -8.61
N LYS A 72 -2.63 1.66 -8.85
CA LYS A 72 -3.04 3.00 -9.29
C LYS A 72 -4.16 3.58 -8.45
N GLN A 73 -4.27 4.91 -8.43
CA GLN A 73 -5.29 5.64 -7.69
C GLN A 73 -6.71 5.14 -7.99
N ALA A 74 -7.03 4.94 -9.27
CA ALA A 74 -8.36 4.46 -9.68
C ALA A 74 -8.71 3.09 -9.07
N TYR A 75 -7.72 2.20 -8.93
CA TYR A 75 -7.92 0.88 -8.30
C TYR A 75 -8.13 1.00 -6.80
N LEU A 76 -7.34 1.85 -6.12
CA LEU A 76 -7.54 2.15 -4.70
C LEU A 76 -8.96 2.67 -4.44
N MET A 77 -9.41 3.63 -5.25
CA MET A 77 -10.75 4.20 -5.12
C MET A 77 -11.84 3.14 -5.30
N LEU A 78 -11.74 2.32 -6.35
CA LEU A 78 -12.70 1.24 -6.60
C LEU A 78 -12.79 0.27 -5.42
N ARG A 79 -11.65 -0.16 -4.87
CA ARG A 79 -11.62 -1.10 -3.73
C ARG A 79 -12.22 -0.51 -2.46
N VAL A 80 -11.94 0.75 -2.18
CA VAL A 80 -12.50 1.44 -1.01
C VAL A 80 -13.99 1.65 -1.18
N GLU A 81 -14.44 2.03 -2.39
CA GLU A 81 -15.86 2.21 -2.72
C GLU A 81 -16.65 0.91 -2.53
N GLU A 82 -16.21 -0.19 -3.14
CA GLU A 82 -16.85 -1.51 -2.98
C GLU A 82 -16.90 -1.95 -1.52
N ALA A 83 -15.81 -1.80 -0.76
CA ALA A 83 -15.81 -2.14 0.65
C ALA A 83 -16.80 -1.27 1.45
N CYS A 84 -16.88 0.02 1.11
CA CYS A 84 -17.83 0.93 1.75
C CYS A 84 -19.28 0.57 1.43
N ASP A 85 -19.58 0.19 0.19
CA ASP A 85 -20.95 -0.07 -0.25
C ASP A 85 -21.44 -1.47 0.11
N GLU A 86 -20.61 -2.49 -0.04
CA GLU A 86 -20.99 -3.88 0.22
C GLU A 86 -20.90 -4.24 1.70
N LYS A 87 -19.87 -3.74 2.39
CA LYS A 87 -19.52 -4.15 3.76
C LYS A 87 -19.73 -3.04 4.79
N ASN A 88 -20.07 -1.83 4.36
CA ASN A 88 -20.26 -0.69 5.26
C ASN A 88 -19.03 -0.40 6.15
N VAL A 89 -17.80 -0.68 5.67
CA VAL A 89 -16.59 -0.56 6.51
C VAL A 89 -16.38 0.85 7.08
N HIS A 90 -16.78 1.88 6.32
CA HIS A 90 -16.70 3.27 6.77
C HIS A 90 -17.62 3.54 7.97
N ILE A 91 -18.80 2.90 8.02
CA ILE A 91 -19.72 3.00 9.18
C ILE A 91 -19.11 2.30 10.39
N GLN A 92 -18.53 1.11 10.20
CA GLN A 92 -17.92 0.33 11.28
C GLN A 92 -16.79 1.09 12.00
N HIS A 93 -16.04 1.91 11.27
CA HIS A 93 -14.94 2.70 11.82
C HIS A 93 -15.28 4.18 12.09
N GLY A 94 -16.49 4.63 11.75
CA GLY A 94 -16.91 6.03 11.94
C GLY A 94 -16.27 7.02 10.97
N ALA A 95 -15.93 6.58 9.75
CA ALA A 95 -15.40 7.42 8.69
C ALA A 95 -16.50 7.95 7.75
N SER A 96 -16.33 9.16 7.23
CA SER A 96 -17.21 9.71 6.19
C SER A 96 -16.78 9.20 4.80
N LYS A 97 -17.67 8.47 4.10
CA LYS A 97 -17.42 7.98 2.73
C LYS A 97 -17.06 9.13 1.78
N SER A 98 -17.79 10.23 1.81
CA SER A 98 -17.57 11.37 0.90
C SER A 98 -16.25 12.08 1.19
N ASN A 99 -15.87 12.23 2.46
CA ASN A 99 -14.58 12.82 2.82
C ASN A 99 -13.41 11.92 2.38
N LEU A 100 -13.54 10.61 2.61
CA LEU A 100 -12.56 9.61 2.20
C LEU A 100 -12.35 9.66 0.68
N GLU A 101 -13.44 9.70 -0.09
CA GLU A 101 -13.40 9.82 -1.54
C GLU A 101 -12.68 11.09 -2.03
N VAL A 102 -12.99 12.25 -1.43
CA VAL A 102 -12.32 13.52 -1.76
C VAL A 102 -10.81 13.45 -1.51
N LYS A 103 -10.39 12.86 -0.38
CA LYS A 103 -8.96 12.68 -0.07
C LYS A 103 -8.31 11.72 -1.05
N LEU A 104 -8.94 10.59 -1.33
CA LEU A 104 -8.44 9.61 -2.28
C LEU A 104 -8.23 10.19 -3.69
N ARG A 105 -9.15 11.05 -4.17
CA ARG A 105 -9.03 11.75 -5.47
C ARG A 105 -7.83 12.70 -5.55
N ARG A 106 -7.26 13.15 -4.43
CA ARG A 106 -6.10 14.05 -4.39
C ARG A 106 -4.75 13.32 -4.40
N LEU A 107 -4.77 12.01 -4.17
CA LEU A 107 -3.54 11.22 -4.10
C LEU A 107 -2.88 11.08 -5.48
N SER A 108 -1.57 11.22 -5.52
CA SER A 108 -0.79 10.72 -6.65
C SER A 108 -0.83 9.20 -6.72
N ASP A 109 -0.57 8.62 -7.89
CA ASP A 109 -0.44 7.16 -8.06
C ASP A 109 0.61 6.57 -7.10
N LEU A 110 1.67 7.31 -6.80
CA LEU A 110 2.69 6.89 -5.83
C LEU A 110 2.14 6.79 -4.41
N GLN A 111 1.41 7.81 -3.95
CA GLN A 111 0.77 7.79 -2.62
C GLN A 111 -0.30 6.71 -2.52
N ALA A 112 -1.12 6.55 -3.57
CA ALA A 112 -2.13 5.51 -3.63
C ALA A 112 -1.50 4.11 -3.58
N THR A 113 -0.42 3.90 -4.34
CA THR A 113 0.36 2.65 -4.32
C THR A 113 0.91 2.35 -2.95
N ALA A 114 1.53 3.35 -2.31
CA ALA A 114 2.07 3.20 -0.97
C ALA A 114 0.96 2.78 0.01
N LEU A 115 -0.18 3.46 0.01
CA LEU A 115 -1.33 3.11 0.86
C LEU A 115 -1.84 1.69 0.63
N MET A 116 -1.97 1.24 -0.62
CA MET A 116 -2.43 -0.11 -0.92
C MET A 116 -1.42 -1.17 -0.44
N ILE A 117 -0.12 -0.94 -0.65
CA ILE A 117 0.94 -1.84 -0.16
C ILE A 117 0.89 -1.92 1.36
N TRP A 118 0.80 -0.77 2.03
CA TRP A 118 0.69 -0.68 3.49
C TRP A 118 -0.55 -1.44 4.00
N ALA A 119 -1.72 -1.19 3.42
CA ALA A 119 -2.95 -1.84 3.83
C ALA A 119 -2.92 -3.36 3.61
N THR A 120 -2.38 -3.80 2.46
CA THR A 120 -2.25 -5.23 2.14
C THR A 120 -1.20 -5.92 3.02
N ALA A 121 -0.13 -5.22 3.41
CA ALA A 121 0.94 -5.77 4.24
C ALA A 121 0.43 -6.21 5.62
N TYR A 122 -0.51 -5.47 6.21
CA TYR A 122 -1.14 -5.83 7.48
C TYR A 122 -1.81 -7.21 7.42
N TRP A 123 -2.57 -7.49 6.35
CA TRP A 123 -3.32 -8.74 6.22
C TRP A 123 -2.52 -9.93 5.70
N THR A 124 -1.42 -9.67 5.00
CA THR A 124 -0.62 -10.74 4.35
C THR A 124 0.62 -11.13 5.13
N SER A 125 1.09 -10.28 6.04
CA SER A 125 2.28 -10.55 6.85
C SER A 125 1.94 -11.39 8.07
N LYS A 126 2.59 -12.55 8.19
CA LYS A 126 2.49 -13.39 9.39
C LYS A 126 2.90 -12.66 10.68
N SER A 127 3.76 -11.66 10.59
CA SER A 127 4.23 -10.88 11.75
C SER A 127 3.19 -9.90 12.28
N TRP A 128 2.18 -9.54 11.48
CA TRP A 128 1.13 -8.61 11.88
C TRP A 128 -0.14 -9.32 12.38
N ASN A 129 -0.19 -10.66 12.34
CA ASN A 129 -1.35 -11.44 12.80
C ASN A 129 -1.76 -11.18 14.26
N ASP A 130 -0.80 -10.88 15.13
CA ASP A 130 -1.04 -10.64 16.56
C ASP A 130 -1.13 -9.14 16.92
N VAL A 131 -0.98 -8.25 15.94
CA VAL A 131 -1.02 -6.80 16.15
C VAL A 131 -2.40 -6.29 15.83
N SER A 132 -3.01 -5.54 16.74
CA SER A 132 -4.32 -4.95 16.50
C SER A 132 -4.27 -3.91 15.37
N VAL A 133 -5.38 -3.74 14.65
CA VAL A 133 -5.53 -2.67 13.64
C VAL A 133 -5.17 -1.31 14.24
N ASP A 134 -5.60 -1.06 15.49
CA ASP A 134 -5.32 0.16 16.24
C ASP A 134 -3.82 0.43 16.42
N ASP A 135 -3.07 -0.60 16.83
CA ASP A 135 -1.63 -0.46 17.06
C ASP A 135 -0.87 -0.35 15.74
N TYR A 136 -1.32 -1.05 14.70
CA TYR A 136 -0.72 -0.94 13.37
C TYR A 136 -0.85 0.47 12.77
N VAL A 137 -2.03 1.09 12.92
CA VAL A 137 -2.24 2.48 12.49
C VAL A 137 -1.32 3.43 13.24
N LYS A 138 -1.17 3.29 14.56
CA LYS A 138 -0.27 4.13 15.37
C LYS A 138 1.19 4.03 14.94
N LEU A 139 1.68 2.81 14.69
CA LEU A 139 3.04 2.56 14.22
C LEU A 139 3.33 3.22 12.86
N SER A 140 2.30 3.40 12.05
CA SER A 140 2.41 3.95 10.69
C SER A 140 2.22 5.47 10.63
N CYS A 141 1.73 6.07 11.72
CA CYS A 141 1.52 7.51 11.88
C CYS A 141 2.58 8.18 12.81
N ALA A 142 3.53 7.41 13.34
CA ALA A 142 4.67 7.88 14.11
C ALA A 142 5.88 8.18 13.20
#